data_AF-A0A971A054-F1
#
_entry.id   AF-A0A971A054-F1
#
_cell.length_a   1.000
_cell.length_b   1.000
_cell.length_c   1.000
_cell.angle_alpha   90.00
_cell.angle_beta   90.00
_cell.angle_gamma   90.00
#
_symmetry.space_group_name_H-M   'P 1'
#
loop_
_entity.id
_entity.type
_entity.pdbx_description
1 polymer ?
#
loop_
_entity_poly.entity_id
_entity_poly.type
_entity_poly.pdbx_seq_one_letter_code
_entity_poly.pdbx_strand_id
1 'polypeptide(L)'
;MWNRVVLLTCGMVIGWSLANYWSCAAHDLPKHRYRLSLGLIGALAFSVWLGWPNPASGVVALLLVALCALVSYAARARQISTLTPVAILADAYADQVSQDARVTIVVSEALPDTYTGPDAWAPRLRASGGAIERDSGWFTRPLVLARIRKAYGRAGTAPQSAVFLSQLVQRLRDCLDPLTGIAIAHPLANPSLLAQLVALARAGVRDVLVLPVDLAPEQSVALSRQIESVPLRERGISIAVHGNVPLGAVDGERIATEIIALSAGASPPPEASSHGPCAQSPVIDALIRDLQAHWASSGHCHSATGEAALAAEKAGSNEIGLGGIHGERDA
;
A
#
# COMPACT_ATOMS: atom_id res chain seq x y z
N MET A 1 13.84 2.83 45.14
CA MET A 1 13.46 2.10 43.89
C MET A 1 12.79 3.00 42.86
N TRP A 2 11.86 3.88 43.26
CA TRP A 2 11.12 4.78 42.36
C TRP A 2 11.99 5.62 41.39
N ASN A 3 13.07 6.26 41.85
CA ASN A 3 13.95 7.07 40.99
C ASN A 3 14.57 6.27 39.82
N ARG A 4 14.87 4.99 40.02
CA ARG A 4 15.46 4.14 38.97
C ARG A 4 14.43 3.79 37.89
N VAL A 5 13.19 3.51 38.31
CA VAL A 5 12.08 3.22 37.38
C VAL A 5 11.81 4.45 36.51
N VAL A 6 11.75 5.65 37.11
CA VAL A 6 11.51 6.89 36.36
C VAL A 6 12.61 7.13 35.32
N LEU A 7 13.89 7.00 35.69
CA LEU A 7 15.01 7.17 34.76
C LEU A 7 14.96 6.16 33.59
N LEU A 8 14.64 4.90 33.87
CA LEU A 8 14.45 3.88 32.83
C LEU A 8 13.28 4.22 31.91
N THR A 9 12.15 4.68 32.45
CA THR A 9 11.01 5.10 31.62
C THR A 9 11.35 6.30 30.75
N CYS A 10 12.10 7.28 31.27
CA CYS A 10 12.58 8.41 30.47
C CYS A 10 13.49 7.93 29.33
N GLY A 11 14.46 7.05 29.62
CA GLY A 11 15.33 6.44 28.61
C GLY A 11 14.54 5.71 27.53
N MET A 12 13.58 4.87 27.92
CA MET A 12 12.71 4.15 27.00
C MET A 12 11.91 5.09 26.09
N VAL A 13 11.26 6.12 26.67
CA VAL A 13 10.49 7.11 25.93
C VAL A 13 11.38 7.87 24.94
N ILE A 14 12.59 8.27 25.34
CA ILE A 14 13.56 8.96 24.47
C ILE A 14 13.94 8.06 23.29
N GLY A 15 14.44 6.85 23.57
CA GLY A 15 14.91 5.93 22.54
C GLY A 15 13.82 5.53 21.54
N TRP A 16 12.64 5.19 22.04
CA TRP A 16 11.49 4.83 21.21
C TRP A 16 10.97 6.00 20.38
N SER A 17 10.89 7.20 20.99
CA SER A 17 10.42 8.39 20.29
C SER A 17 11.43 8.89 19.26
N LEU A 18 12.74 8.69 19.49
CA LEU A 18 13.79 9.05 18.54
C LEU A 18 13.71 8.22 17.26
N ALA A 19 13.59 6.89 17.38
CA ALA A 19 13.42 6.01 16.24
C ALA A 19 12.17 6.38 15.42
N ASN A 20 11.03 6.61 16.09
CA ASN A 20 9.80 7.02 15.41
C ASN A 20 9.88 8.44 14.84
N TYR A 21 10.55 9.38 15.50
CA TYR A 21 10.76 10.74 14.99
C TYR A 21 11.46 10.70 13.62
N TRP A 22 12.36 9.75 13.42
CA TRP A 22 13.12 9.60 12.19
C TRP A 22 12.32 8.87 11.10
N SER A 23 11.50 7.89 11.47
CA SER A 23 10.73 7.08 10.50
C SER A 23 9.28 7.50 10.26
N CYS A 24 8.69 8.38 11.07
CA CYS A 24 7.26 8.73 10.97
C CYS A 24 6.93 9.60 9.74
N ALA A 25 5.68 9.58 9.33
CA ALA A 25 5.13 10.51 8.34
C ALA A 25 5.30 11.98 8.79
N ALA A 26 5.24 12.90 7.83
CA ALA A 26 5.47 14.32 8.12
C ALA A 26 4.46 14.92 9.13
N HIS A 27 3.20 14.48 9.10
CA HIS A 27 2.15 14.98 10.00
C HIS A 27 2.32 14.52 11.47
N ASP A 28 3.03 13.40 11.70
CA ASP A 28 3.27 12.84 13.04
C ASP A 28 4.53 13.40 13.73
N LEU A 29 5.36 14.14 12.99
CA LEU A 29 6.55 14.81 13.51
C LEU A 29 6.34 15.57 14.83
N PRO A 30 5.36 16.49 14.96
CA PRO A 30 5.18 17.28 16.19
C PRO A 30 4.87 16.39 17.40
N LYS A 31 4.08 15.33 17.22
CA LYS A 31 3.73 14.37 18.27
C LYS A 31 4.97 13.66 18.82
N HIS A 32 5.86 13.20 17.95
CA HIS A 32 7.09 12.52 18.37
C HIS A 32 8.14 13.49 18.92
N ARG A 33 8.22 14.73 18.40
CA ARG A 33 9.05 15.79 18.99
C ARG A 33 8.63 16.08 20.42
N TYR A 34 7.33 16.27 20.68
CA TYR A 34 6.82 16.53 22.02
C TYR A 34 7.18 15.42 23.01
N ARG A 35 6.97 14.15 22.64
CA ARG A 35 7.32 12.99 23.49
C ARG A 35 8.82 12.91 23.78
N LEU A 36 9.66 13.19 22.78
CA LEU A 36 11.11 13.22 22.93
C LEU A 36 11.55 14.37 23.86
N SER A 37 11.00 15.57 23.69
CA SER A 37 11.26 16.72 24.56
C SER A 37 10.84 16.44 26.00
N LEU A 38 9.65 15.86 26.23
CA LEU A 38 9.16 15.51 27.57
C LEU A 38 10.11 14.50 28.25
N GLY A 39 10.54 13.46 27.51
CA GLY A 39 11.49 12.47 28.00
C GLY A 39 12.84 13.08 28.37
N LEU A 40 13.38 13.98 27.54
CA LEU A 40 14.64 14.68 27.80
C LEU A 40 14.56 15.61 29.01
N ILE A 41 13.48 16.40 29.13
CA ILE A 41 13.26 17.30 30.27
C ILE A 41 13.19 16.48 31.57
N GLY A 42 12.43 15.38 31.57
CA GLY A 42 12.35 14.47 32.72
C GLY A 42 13.72 13.89 33.08
N ALA A 43 14.45 13.34 32.11
CA ALA A 43 15.78 12.78 32.34
C ALA A 43 16.76 13.80 32.93
N LEU A 44 16.79 15.02 32.39
CA LEU A 44 17.66 16.09 32.87
C LEU A 44 17.27 16.54 34.29
N ALA A 45 15.99 16.78 34.55
CA ALA A 45 15.52 17.21 35.86
C ALA A 45 15.87 16.20 36.96
N PHE A 46 15.63 14.90 36.72
CA PHE A 46 15.97 13.85 37.70
C PHE A 46 17.47 13.66 37.85
N SER A 47 18.25 13.79 36.77
CA SER A 47 19.71 13.67 36.85
C SER A 47 20.35 14.82 37.60
N VAL A 48 19.87 16.06 37.40
CA VAL A 48 20.33 17.24 38.16
C VAL A 48 19.93 17.13 39.63
N TRP A 49 18.69 16.71 39.91
CA TRP A 49 18.22 16.53 41.28
C TRP A 49 19.02 15.47 42.04
N LEU A 50 19.32 14.33 41.41
CA LEU A 50 20.18 13.29 41.98
C LEU A 50 21.67 13.70 42.04
N GLY A 51 22.09 14.60 41.16
CA GLY A 51 23.44 15.15 41.09
C GLY A 51 23.73 16.23 42.13
N TRP A 52 22.69 16.89 42.65
CA TRP A 52 22.81 17.99 43.62
C TRP A 52 23.56 17.61 44.91
N PRO A 53 23.22 16.50 45.59
CA PRO A 53 23.96 16.08 46.79
C PRO A 53 25.27 15.35 46.46
N ASN A 54 25.36 14.71 45.28
CA ASN A 54 26.55 13.98 44.85
C ASN A 54 26.62 13.96 43.31
N PRO A 55 27.64 14.55 42.68
CA PRO A 55 27.73 14.61 41.21
C PRO A 55 27.83 13.22 40.58
N ALA A 56 28.39 12.23 41.29
CA ALA A 56 28.53 10.86 40.78
C ALA A 56 27.16 10.20 40.53
N SER A 57 26.15 10.45 41.37
CA SER A 57 24.80 9.90 41.14
C SER A 57 24.10 10.53 39.94
N GLY A 58 24.38 11.80 39.65
CA GLY A 58 23.90 12.44 38.42
C GLY A 58 24.50 11.80 37.16
N VAL A 59 25.81 11.52 37.16
CA VAL A 59 26.49 10.85 36.03
C VAL A 59 25.95 9.44 35.82
N VAL A 60 25.79 8.66 36.90
CA VAL A 60 25.21 7.30 36.82
C VAL A 60 23.77 7.35 36.30
N ALA A 61 22.97 8.34 36.72
CA ALA A 61 21.60 8.52 36.21
C ALA A 61 21.58 8.77 34.69
N LEU A 62 22.46 9.65 34.19
CA LEU A 62 22.58 9.93 32.76
C LEU A 62 23.02 8.69 31.96
N LEU A 63 24.00 7.93 32.47
CA LEU A 63 24.45 6.69 31.83
C LEU A 63 23.33 5.64 31.75
N LEU A 64 22.54 5.48 32.82
CA LEU A 64 21.39 4.56 32.83
C LEU A 64 20.32 4.98 31.81
N VAL A 65 20.00 6.28 31.73
CA VAL A 65 19.06 6.82 30.74
C VAL A 65 19.59 6.58 29.32
N ALA A 66 20.86 6.88 29.08
CA ALA A 66 21.48 6.73 27.76
C ALA A 66 21.49 5.28 27.28
N LEU A 67 21.86 4.33 28.15
CA LEU A 67 21.87 2.90 27.82
C LEU A 67 20.45 2.39 27.58
N CYS A 68 19.47 2.78 28.40
CA CYS A 68 18.08 2.41 28.20
C CYS A 68 17.51 3.00 26.90
N ALA A 69 17.85 4.25 26.57
CA ALA A 69 17.47 4.88 25.31
C ALA A 69 18.11 4.17 24.11
N LEU A 70 19.37 3.75 24.20
CA LEU A 70 20.06 3.00 23.16
C LEU A 70 19.38 1.65 22.89
N VAL A 71 19.10 0.87 23.94
CA VAL A 71 18.42 -0.43 23.82
C VAL A 71 17.01 -0.26 23.23
N SER A 72 16.27 0.75 23.69
CA SER A 72 14.91 1.02 23.20
C SER A 72 14.90 1.50 21.74
N TYR A 73 15.88 2.33 21.36
CA TYR A 73 16.10 2.73 19.97
C TYR A 73 16.43 1.51 19.10
N ALA A 74 17.35 0.65 19.55
CA ALA A 74 17.75 -0.55 18.83
C ALA A 74 16.56 -1.49 18.60
N ALA A 75 15.80 -1.78 19.66
CA ALA A 75 14.59 -2.61 19.56
C ALA A 75 13.61 -2.05 18.52
N ARG A 76 13.37 -0.73 18.55
CA ARG A 76 12.45 -0.08 17.61
C ARG A 76 12.99 -0.03 16.18
N ALA A 77 14.27 0.24 15.99
CA ALA A 77 14.93 0.21 14.68
C ALA A 77 14.85 -1.18 14.05
N ARG A 78 15.05 -2.24 14.84
CA ARG A 78 14.88 -3.62 14.38
C ARG A 78 13.43 -3.89 13.98
N GLN A 79 12.45 -3.48 14.81
CA GLN A 79 11.03 -3.63 14.45
C GLN A 79 10.68 -2.93 13.13
N ILE A 80 11.12 -1.68 12.94
CA ILE A 80 10.91 -0.94 11.68
C ILE A 80 11.56 -1.68 10.51
N SER A 81 12.72 -2.29 10.72
CA SER A 81 13.39 -3.04 9.66
C SER A 81 12.63 -4.31 9.26
N THR A 82 11.96 -4.96 10.20
CA THR A 82 11.24 -6.23 9.99
C THR A 82 9.78 -6.03 9.58
N LEU A 83 9.29 -4.80 9.44
CA LEU A 83 7.93 -4.53 9.00
C LEU A 83 7.66 -5.26 7.68
N THR A 84 6.80 -6.25 7.76
CA THR A 84 6.07 -6.81 6.63
C THR A 84 4.85 -5.91 6.38
N PRO A 85 4.43 -5.75 5.13
CA PRO A 85 3.20 -5.02 4.84
C PRO A 85 2.05 -5.72 5.57
N VAL A 86 1.57 -5.11 6.64
CA VAL A 86 0.38 -5.57 7.36
C VAL A 86 -0.80 -5.22 6.47
N ALA A 87 -1.44 -6.26 5.94
CA ALA A 87 -2.76 -6.19 5.36
C ALA A 87 -3.71 -5.65 6.42
N ILE A 88 -4.53 -4.66 6.08
CA ILE A 88 -5.74 -4.11 6.74
C ILE A 88 -5.63 -2.59 6.70
N LEU A 89 -5.85 -2.02 5.51
CA LEU A 89 -6.25 -0.63 5.29
C LEU A 89 -6.74 -0.52 3.84
N ALA A 90 -7.75 -1.31 3.52
CA ALA A 90 -8.48 -1.23 2.26
C ALA A 90 -9.95 -0.82 2.48
N ASP A 91 -10.33 -0.49 3.72
CA ASP A 91 -11.70 -0.09 4.05
C ASP A 91 -12.09 1.22 3.33
N ALA A 92 -11.15 2.17 3.17
CA ALA A 92 -11.47 3.49 2.60
C ALA A 92 -11.83 3.49 1.09
N TYR A 93 -11.34 2.52 0.29
CA TYR A 93 -11.68 2.46 -1.14
C TYR A 93 -12.99 1.70 -1.38
N ALA A 94 -13.24 0.64 -0.61
CA ALA A 94 -14.45 -0.18 -0.75
C ALA A 94 -15.74 0.59 -0.44
N ASP A 95 -15.70 1.57 0.46
CA ASP A 95 -16.87 2.38 0.83
C ASP A 95 -17.40 3.26 -0.31
N GLN A 96 -16.63 3.48 -1.37
CA GLN A 96 -17.01 4.33 -2.51
C GLN A 96 -17.44 3.55 -3.75
N VAL A 97 -17.33 2.23 -3.75
CA VAL A 97 -17.56 1.40 -4.95
C VAL A 97 -18.95 0.77 -4.89
N SER A 98 -19.76 1.01 -5.92
CA SER A 98 -21.08 0.38 -6.06
C SER A 98 -20.94 -1.15 -6.23
N GLN A 99 -21.92 -1.91 -5.75
CA GLN A 99 -21.94 -3.39 -5.83
C GLN A 99 -21.86 -3.91 -7.28
N ASP A 100 -22.40 -3.16 -8.24
CA ASP A 100 -22.38 -3.50 -9.67
C ASP A 100 -21.19 -2.88 -10.43
N ALA A 101 -20.24 -2.26 -9.74
CA ALA A 101 -19.11 -1.61 -10.39
C ALA A 101 -18.06 -2.63 -10.84
N ARG A 102 -17.53 -2.42 -12.04
CA ARG A 102 -16.34 -3.12 -12.55
C ARG A 102 -15.11 -2.45 -11.96
N VAL A 103 -14.11 -3.21 -11.53
CA VAL A 103 -12.90 -2.61 -10.95
C VAL A 103 -11.65 -3.08 -11.66
N THR A 104 -10.82 -2.14 -12.11
CA THR A 104 -9.47 -2.41 -12.60
C THR A 104 -8.45 -2.00 -11.55
N ILE A 105 -7.63 -2.94 -11.08
CA ILE A 105 -6.55 -2.70 -10.11
C ILE A 105 -5.22 -2.69 -10.87
N VAL A 106 -4.60 -1.52 -10.96
CA VAL A 106 -3.26 -1.35 -11.53
C VAL A 106 -2.21 -1.72 -10.48
N VAL A 107 -1.41 -2.75 -10.75
CA VAL A 107 -0.35 -3.23 -9.85
C VAL A 107 1.00 -2.77 -10.38
N SER A 108 1.73 -1.98 -9.60
CA SER A 108 3.02 -1.45 -10.01
C SER A 108 3.99 -1.29 -8.83
N GLU A 109 5.30 -1.40 -9.11
CA GLU A 109 6.37 -1.16 -8.14
C GLU A 109 6.63 0.33 -7.87
N ALA A 110 5.92 1.22 -8.56
CA ALA A 110 6.03 2.67 -8.45
C ALA A 110 6.12 3.16 -7.00
N LEU A 111 6.96 4.17 -6.78
CA LEU A 111 7.10 4.79 -5.47
C LEU A 111 5.80 5.53 -5.10
N PRO A 112 5.50 5.66 -3.80
CA PRO A 112 4.31 6.39 -3.37
C PRO A 112 4.46 7.88 -3.67
N ASP A 113 3.36 8.55 -4.01
CA ASP A 113 3.34 10.00 -4.29
C ASP A 113 3.83 10.84 -3.10
N THR A 114 3.60 10.34 -1.88
CA THR A 114 4.00 10.99 -0.64
C THR A 114 4.64 10.01 0.34
N TYR A 115 5.47 10.55 1.23
CA TYR A 115 6.06 9.76 2.31
C TYR A 115 5.06 9.53 3.45
N THR A 116 4.49 8.32 3.52
CA THR A 116 3.47 7.92 4.52
C THR A 116 4.04 7.18 5.73
N GLY A 117 5.36 6.98 5.82
CA GLY A 117 6.02 6.32 6.94
C GLY A 117 6.86 5.10 6.53
N PRO A 118 7.18 4.19 7.45
CA PRO A 118 8.12 3.10 7.19
C PRO A 118 7.54 1.96 6.34
N ASP A 119 6.22 1.77 6.31
CA ASP A 119 5.59 0.54 5.77
C ASP A 119 5.86 0.34 4.28
N ALA A 120 5.79 1.40 3.49
CA ALA A 120 6.05 1.35 2.05
C ALA A 120 7.54 1.24 1.69
N TRP A 121 8.44 1.54 2.64
CA TRP A 121 9.88 1.71 2.38
C TRP A 121 10.72 0.61 2.99
N ALA A 122 10.32 0.08 4.15
CA ALA A 122 11.05 -0.97 4.83
C ALA A 122 11.20 -2.23 3.96
N PRO A 123 10.16 -2.75 3.27
CA PRO A 123 10.32 -3.89 2.38
C PRO A 123 11.26 -3.57 1.20
N ARG A 124 11.09 -2.42 0.54
CA ARG A 124 11.90 -1.99 -0.61
C ARG A 124 13.40 -1.87 -0.27
N LEU A 125 13.70 -1.18 0.82
CA LEU A 125 15.07 -1.01 1.31
C LEU A 125 15.70 -2.34 1.82
N ARG A 126 14.90 -3.39 2.07
CA ARG A 126 15.44 -4.75 2.32
C ARG A 126 15.74 -5.45 1.01
N ALA A 127 14.84 -5.34 0.03
CA ALA A 127 15.04 -5.97 -1.26
C ALA A 127 16.28 -5.43 -2.00
N SER A 128 16.54 -4.12 -1.89
CA SER A 128 17.59 -3.41 -2.63
C SER A 128 19.04 -3.62 -2.12
N GLY A 129 19.24 -4.28 -0.99
CA GLY A 129 20.59 -4.57 -0.45
C GLY A 129 21.07 -5.98 -0.80
N GLY A 130 22.39 -6.18 -0.92
CA GLY A 130 22.98 -7.52 -0.94
C GLY A 130 22.71 -8.28 0.36
N ALA A 131 22.85 -9.61 0.39
CA ALA A 131 22.51 -10.43 1.57
C ALA A 131 23.14 -9.97 2.89
N ILE A 132 24.34 -9.37 2.84
CA ILE A 132 25.08 -8.83 3.99
C ILE A 132 24.59 -7.42 4.39
N GLU A 133 24.17 -6.60 3.42
CA GLU A 133 23.61 -5.26 3.67
C GLU A 133 22.19 -5.31 4.23
N ARG A 134 21.43 -6.36 3.87
CA ARG A 134 20.07 -6.64 4.37
C ARG A 134 20.00 -6.71 5.90
N ASP A 135 21.05 -7.24 6.54
CA ASP A 135 21.05 -7.52 7.98
C ASP A 135 21.94 -6.58 8.80
N SER A 136 22.73 -5.70 8.17
CA SER A 136 23.60 -4.73 8.87
C SER A 136 23.02 -3.31 8.92
N GLY A 137 22.16 -2.92 7.97
CA GLY A 137 21.57 -1.59 7.88
C GLY A 137 20.38 -1.30 8.82
N TRP A 138 19.93 -2.26 9.64
CA TRP A 138 18.70 -2.10 10.42
C TRP A 138 18.78 -0.98 11.48
N PHE A 139 19.95 -0.78 12.09
CA PHE A 139 20.14 0.23 13.14
C PHE A 139 20.10 1.66 12.57
N THR A 140 20.57 1.84 11.34
CA THR A 140 20.58 3.13 10.62
C THR A 140 19.31 3.35 9.80
N ARG A 141 18.43 2.35 9.65
CA ARG A 141 17.21 2.46 8.85
C ARG A 141 16.34 3.69 9.18
N PRO A 142 16.11 4.06 10.46
CA PRO A 142 15.34 5.26 10.76
C PRO A 142 15.96 6.53 10.13
N LEU A 143 17.30 6.64 10.07
CA LEU A 143 17.97 7.76 9.38
C LEU A 143 17.66 7.80 7.90
N VAL A 144 17.77 6.65 7.24
CA VAL A 144 17.54 6.53 5.80
C VAL A 144 16.10 6.96 5.50
N LEU A 145 15.14 6.50 6.29
CA LEU A 145 13.74 6.93 6.21
C LEU A 145 13.57 8.45 6.44
N ALA A 146 14.31 9.03 7.39
CA ALA A 146 14.30 10.47 7.60
C ALA A 146 14.87 11.25 6.40
N ARG A 147 15.89 10.72 5.72
CA ARG A 147 16.48 11.31 4.50
C ARG A 147 15.51 11.24 3.33
N ILE A 148 14.85 10.09 3.13
CA ILE A 148 13.81 9.91 2.12
C ILE A 148 12.69 10.93 2.38
N ARG A 149 12.15 11.01 3.60
CA ARG A 149 11.14 12.02 3.96
C ARG A 149 11.59 13.45 3.63
N LYS A 150 12.84 13.80 3.95
CA LYS A 150 13.39 15.12 3.60
C LYS A 150 13.50 15.32 2.09
N ALA A 151 13.87 14.30 1.31
CA ALA A 151 13.91 14.37 -0.14
C ALA A 151 12.52 14.67 -0.72
N TYR A 152 11.48 13.96 -0.25
CA TYR A 152 10.08 14.26 -0.60
C TYR A 152 9.68 15.70 -0.23
N GLY A 153 10.10 16.18 0.94
CA GLY A 153 9.80 17.55 1.38
C GLY A 153 10.54 18.65 0.62
N ARG A 154 11.71 18.35 0.02
CA ARG A 154 12.49 19.31 -0.78
C ARG A 154 12.08 19.34 -2.24
N ALA A 155 11.76 18.18 -2.80
CA ALA A 155 11.43 18.06 -4.22
C ALA A 155 10.15 18.85 -4.54
N GLY A 156 9.18 18.92 -3.62
CA GLY A 156 7.86 19.51 -3.88
C GLY A 156 7.06 18.75 -4.95
N THR A 157 7.70 17.82 -5.66
CA THR A 157 7.18 16.96 -6.71
C THR A 157 7.37 15.50 -6.29
N ALA A 158 6.37 14.68 -6.64
CA ALA A 158 6.43 13.24 -6.46
C ALA A 158 7.56 12.62 -7.32
N PRO A 159 8.05 11.41 -6.97
CA PRO A 159 8.96 10.65 -7.83
C PRO A 159 8.40 10.47 -9.24
N GLN A 160 9.25 10.25 -10.24
CA GLN A 160 8.76 10.15 -11.62
C GLN A 160 7.91 8.90 -11.82
N SER A 161 8.28 7.81 -11.16
CA SER A 161 7.46 6.59 -11.12
C SER A 161 6.03 6.85 -10.61
N ALA A 162 5.90 7.65 -9.55
CA ALA A 162 4.61 8.08 -9.00
C ALA A 162 3.82 8.98 -9.96
N VAL A 163 4.49 9.98 -10.54
CA VAL A 163 3.89 10.90 -11.53
C VAL A 163 3.38 10.14 -12.75
N PHE A 164 4.18 9.22 -13.29
CA PHE A 164 3.79 8.38 -14.41
C PHE A 164 2.56 7.53 -14.10
N LEU A 165 2.55 6.86 -12.94
CA LEU A 165 1.43 6.01 -12.54
C LEU A 165 0.14 6.81 -12.34
N SER A 166 0.22 8.00 -11.72
CA SER A 166 -0.93 8.89 -11.56
C SER A 166 -1.49 9.38 -12.90
N GLN A 167 -0.62 9.72 -13.87
CA GLN A 167 -1.03 10.08 -15.23
C GLN A 167 -1.66 8.92 -15.98
N LEU A 168 -1.12 7.71 -15.86
CA LEU A 168 -1.68 6.50 -16.45
C LEU A 168 -3.09 6.23 -15.90
N VAL A 169 -3.23 6.27 -14.57
CA VAL A 169 -4.53 6.04 -13.91
C VAL A 169 -5.55 7.11 -14.29
N GLN A 170 -5.13 8.38 -14.38
CA GLN A 170 -6.02 9.44 -14.85
C GLN A 170 -6.48 9.20 -16.28
N ARG A 171 -5.56 8.85 -17.19
CA ARG A 171 -5.90 8.54 -18.58
C ARG A 171 -6.84 7.33 -18.69
N LEU A 172 -6.63 6.31 -17.87
CA LEU A 172 -7.55 5.17 -17.80
C LEU A 172 -8.95 5.59 -17.32
N ARG A 173 -9.05 6.48 -16.33
CA ARG A 173 -10.34 7.02 -15.87
C ARG A 173 -11.06 7.83 -16.95
N ASP A 174 -10.30 8.60 -17.72
CA ASP A 174 -10.87 9.46 -18.76
C ASP A 174 -11.34 8.66 -19.99
N CYS A 175 -10.76 7.47 -20.24
CA CYS A 175 -11.03 6.66 -21.42
C CYS A 175 -11.90 5.40 -21.17
N LEU A 176 -11.99 4.92 -19.93
CA LEU A 176 -12.86 3.79 -19.57
C LEU A 176 -14.27 4.28 -19.18
N ASP A 177 -15.24 3.37 -19.22
CA ASP A 177 -16.62 3.63 -18.80
C ASP A 177 -16.64 4.20 -17.36
N PRO A 178 -17.37 5.30 -17.08
CA PRO A 178 -17.53 5.86 -15.74
C PRO A 178 -17.92 4.86 -14.64
N LEU A 179 -18.55 3.74 -15.01
CA LEU A 179 -18.91 2.64 -14.10
C LEU A 179 -17.72 1.75 -13.70
N THR A 180 -16.55 1.97 -14.31
CA THR A 180 -15.31 1.24 -14.03
C THR A 180 -14.48 1.99 -12.99
N GLY A 181 -14.42 1.46 -11.77
CA GLY A 181 -13.50 1.93 -10.74
C GLY A 181 -12.06 1.58 -11.09
N ILE A 182 -11.12 2.51 -10.83
CA ILE A 182 -9.68 2.27 -11.01
C ILE A 182 -8.95 2.48 -9.70
N ALA A 183 -8.30 1.42 -9.24
CA ALA A 183 -7.50 1.37 -8.03
C ALA A 183 -6.02 1.12 -8.33
N ILE A 184 -5.14 1.51 -7.42
CA ILE A 184 -3.69 1.27 -7.49
C ILE A 184 -3.32 0.31 -6.37
N ALA A 185 -2.53 -0.71 -6.67
CA ALA A 185 -1.95 -1.61 -5.69
C ALA A 185 -0.42 -1.70 -5.83
N HIS A 186 0.26 -1.95 -4.71
CA HIS A 186 1.70 -2.16 -4.69
C HIS A 186 2.05 -3.56 -4.15
N PRO A 187 3.07 -4.23 -4.72
CA PRO A 187 3.48 -5.56 -4.25
C PRO A 187 4.19 -5.52 -2.89
N LEU A 188 4.91 -4.43 -2.60
CA LEU A 188 5.77 -4.27 -1.43
C LEU A 188 5.31 -3.18 -0.45
N ALA A 189 4.14 -2.59 -0.68
CA ALA A 189 3.63 -1.46 0.09
C ALA A 189 2.10 -1.49 0.17
N ASN A 190 1.55 -0.65 1.05
CA ASN A 190 0.13 -0.38 1.06
C ASN A 190 -0.24 0.72 0.04
N PRO A 191 -1.44 0.65 -0.56
CA PRO A 191 -2.43 -0.42 -0.40
C PRO A 191 -2.00 -1.71 -1.15
N SER A 192 -2.01 -2.84 -0.45
CA SER A 192 -1.64 -4.13 -1.04
C SER A 192 -2.78 -4.70 -1.88
N LEU A 193 -2.46 -5.50 -2.91
CA LEU A 193 -3.46 -6.14 -3.76
C LEU A 193 -4.45 -6.99 -2.93
N LEU A 194 -3.93 -7.82 -2.02
CA LEU A 194 -4.76 -8.70 -1.21
C LEU A 194 -5.74 -7.92 -0.33
N ALA A 195 -5.28 -6.83 0.29
CA ALA A 195 -6.17 -5.99 1.10
C ALA A 195 -7.31 -5.42 0.23
N GLN A 196 -6.99 -4.93 -0.98
CA GLN A 196 -8.00 -4.40 -1.90
C GLN A 196 -8.98 -5.48 -2.37
N LEU A 197 -8.50 -6.65 -2.76
CA LEU A 197 -9.36 -7.77 -3.16
C LEU A 197 -10.31 -8.18 -2.04
N VAL A 198 -9.84 -8.23 -0.79
CA VAL A 198 -10.70 -8.53 0.38
C VAL A 198 -11.73 -7.42 0.63
N ALA A 199 -11.36 -6.16 0.44
CA ALA A 199 -12.29 -5.04 0.62
C ALA A 199 -13.35 -4.99 -0.48
N LEU A 200 -12.96 -5.21 -1.74
CA LEU A 200 -13.89 -5.34 -2.87
C LEU A 200 -14.84 -6.53 -2.69
N ALA A 201 -14.32 -7.66 -2.17
CA ALA A 201 -15.14 -8.81 -1.80
C ALA A 201 -16.24 -8.45 -0.79
N ARG A 202 -15.89 -7.64 0.22
CA ARG A 202 -16.85 -7.19 1.24
C ARG A 202 -17.85 -6.18 0.68
N ALA A 203 -17.42 -5.33 -0.25
CA ALA A 203 -18.27 -4.39 -0.96
C ALA A 203 -19.25 -5.07 -1.94
N GLY A 204 -19.10 -6.38 -2.20
CA GLY A 204 -19.97 -7.12 -3.11
C GLY A 204 -19.60 -6.99 -4.58
N VAL A 205 -18.44 -6.42 -4.90
CA VAL A 205 -17.93 -6.29 -6.26
C VAL A 205 -17.60 -7.66 -6.84
N ARG A 206 -18.14 -7.96 -8.02
CA ARG A 206 -18.02 -9.28 -8.65
C ARG A 206 -16.94 -9.34 -9.72
N ASP A 207 -16.70 -8.27 -10.45
CA ASP A 207 -15.76 -8.30 -11.58
C ASP A 207 -14.53 -7.43 -11.30
N VAL A 208 -13.38 -8.08 -11.20
CA VAL A 208 -12.09 -7.42 -10.94
C VAL A 208 -11.07 -7.81 -12.01
N LEU A 209 -10.47 -6.81 -12.63
CA LEU A 209 -9.34 -6.97 -13.54
C LEU A 209 -8.05 -6.50 -12.86
N VAL A 210 -7.07 -7.38 -12.73
CA VAL A 210 -5.74 -7.04 -12.23
C VAL A 210 -4.85 -6.73 -13.42
N LEU A 211 -4.26 -5.54 -13.45
CA LEU A 211 -3.40 -5.04 -14.51
C LEU A 211 -1.97 -4.82 -13.99
N PRO A 212 -1.05 -5.78 -14.20
CA PRO A 212 0.35 -5.62 -13.85
C PRO A 212 1.05 -4.65 -14.83
N VAL A 213 1.79 -3.66 -14.30
CA VAL A 213 2.52 -2.65 -15.09
C VAL A 213 3.98 -2.62 -14.65
N ASP A 214 4.89 -2.84 -15.60
CA ASP A 214 6.35 -2.84 -15.41
C ASP A 214 6.84 -3.72 -14.25
N LEU A 215 6.10 -4.77 -13.89
CA LEU A 215 6.46 -5.66 -12.80
C LEU A 215 7.63 -6.56 -13.18
N ALA A 216 8.59 -6.74 -12.27
CA ALA A 216 9.65 -7.73 -12.47
C ALA A 216 9.06 -9.15 -12.61
N PRO A 217 9.73 -10.07 -13.34
CA PRO A 217 9.24 -11.44 -13.52
C PRO A 217 8.97 -12.17 -12.19
N GLU A 218 9.86 -11.98 -11.21
CA GLU A 218 9.72 -12.56 -9.87
C GLU A 218 8.47 -12.05 -9.14
N GLN A 219 8.18 -10.75 -9.27
CA GLN A 219 7.00 -10.13 -8.65
C GLN A 219 5.72 -10.51 -9.38
N SER A 220 5.77 -10.68 -10.71
CA SER A 220 4.64 -11.19 -11.50
C SER A 220 4.26 -12.61 -11.07
N VAL A 221 5.24 -13.48 -10.83
CA VAL A 221 4.99 -14.84 -10.31
C VAL A 221 4.47 -14.79 -8.87
N ALA A 222 5.02 -13.91 -8.02
CA ALA A 222 4.54 -13.74 -6.65
C ALA A 222 3.08 -13.21 -6.62
N LEU A 223 2.71 -12.33 -7.55
CA LEU A 223 1.37 -11.80 -7.73
C LEU A 223 0.37 -12.92 -8.06
N SER A 224 0.69 -13.76 -9.04
CA SER A 224 -0.17 -14.89 -9.41
C SER A 224 -0.39 -15.84 -8.23
N ARG A 225 0.67 -16.17 -7.48
CA ARG A 225 0.54 -16.99 -6.26
C ARG A 225 -0.32 -16.33 -5.18
N GLN A 226 -0.20 -15.00 -5.01
CA GLN A 226 -1.04 -14.27 -4.06
C GLN A 226 -2.52 -14.35 -4.45
N ILE A 227 -2.85 -14.19 -5.73
CA ILE A 227 -4.24 -14.27 -6.22
C ILE A 227 -4.79 -15.69 -6.04
N GLU A 228 -4.00 -16.73 -6.37
CA GLU A 228 -4.38 -18.14 -6.20
C GLU A 228 -4.58 -18.54 -4.72
N SER A 229 -3.82 -17.93 -3.81
CA SER A 229 -3.86 -18.27 -2.38
C SER A 229 -5.14 -17.83 -1.66
N VAL A 230 -5.95 -16.94 -2.26
CA VAL A 230 -7.17 -16.44 -1.63
C VAL A 230 -8.38 -17.11 -2.28
N PRO A 231 -9.28 -17.76 -1.52
CA PRO A 231 -10.48 -18.40 -2.06
C PRO A 231 -11.56 -17.35 -2.43
N LEU A 232 -11.22 -16.43 -3.34
CA LEU A 232 -12.09 -15.34 -3.76
C LEU A 232 -13.23 -15.81 -4.68
N ARG A 233 -13.03 -16.95 -5.37
CA ARG A 233 -14.09 -17.61 -6.15
C ARG A 233 -15.24 -18.10 -5.26
N GLU A 234 -14.96 -18.54 -4.04
CA GLU A 234 -15.99 -18.95 -3.07
C GLU A 234 -16.85 -17.77 -2.60
N ARG A 235 -16.37 -16.53 -2.80
CA ARG A 235 -17.08 -15.28 -2.49
C ARG A 235 -17.77 -14.64 -3.71
N GLY A 236 -17.82 -15.36 -4.84
CA GLY A 236 -18.52 -14.90 -6.05
C GLY A 236 -17.79 -13.82 -6.85
N ILE A 237 -16.47 -13.67 -6.67
CA ILE A 237 -15.65 -12.70 -7.42
C ILE A 237 -14.96 -13.40 -8.59
N SER A 238 -15.17 -12.87 -9.78
CA SER A 238 -14.42 -13.16 -10.99
C SER A 238 -13.19 -12.26 -11.05
N ILE A 239 -12.01 -12.87 -11.09
CA ILE A 239 -10.74 -12.14 -11.21
C ILE A 239 -10.11 -12.52 -12.54
N ALA A 240 -9.96 -11.53 -13.42
CA ALA A 240 -9.15 -11.63 -14.61
C ALA A 240 -7.78 -11.00 -14.33
N VAL A 241 -6.71 -11.63 -14.81
CA VAL A 241 -5.35 -11.08 -14.71
C VAL A 241 -4.86 -10.81 -16.12
N HIS A 242 -4.53 -9.55 -16.40
CA HIS A 242 -3.93 -9.16 -17.67
C HIS A 242 -2.44 -9.54 -17.71
N GLY A 243 -1.88 -9.71 -18.91
CA GLY A 243 -0.43 -9.83 -19.08
C GLY A 243 0.29 -8.59 -18.57
N ASN A 244 1.51 -8.77 -18.05
CA ASN A 244 2.33 -7.64 -17.61
C ASN A 244 2.60 -6.68 -18.77
N VAL A 245 2.31 -5.40 -18.57
CA VAL A 245 2.44 -4.37 -19.60
C VAL A 245 3.78 -3.66 -19.45
N PRO A 246 4.71 -3.81 -20.40
CA PRO A 246 6.02 -3.15 -20.37
C PRO A 246 5.88 -1.73 -20.93
N LEU A 247 5.66 -0.76 -20.04
CA LEU A 247 5.68 0.67 -20.35
C LEU A 247 7.08 1.28 -20.22
N GLY A 248 8.01 0.60 -19.54
CA GLY A 248 9.40 1.02 -19.37
C GLY A 248 9.59 2.27 -18.50
N ALA A 249 8.53 2.76 -17.86
CA ALA A 249 8.56 3.98 -17.06
C ALA A 249 8.79 3.69 -15.57
N VAL A 250 8.49 2.46 -15.14
CA VAL A 250 8.55 2.00 -13.74
C VAL A 250 9.39 0.72 -13.61
N ASP A 251 10.40 0.56 -14.46
CA ASP A 251 11.26 -0.63 -14.43
C ASP A 251 12.09 -0.72 -13.13
N GLY A 252 12.57 -1.93 -12.84
CA GLY A 252 13.30 -2.21 -11.59
C GLY A 252 14.60 -1.41 -11.44
N GLU A 253 15.27 -1.09 -12.55
CA GLU A 253 16.54 -0.33 -12.54
C GLU A 253 16.30 1.16 -12.22
N ARG A 254 15.29 1.77 -12.82
CA ARG A 254 14.87 3.15 -12.54
C ARG A 254 14.38 3.27 -11.11
N ILE A 255 13.56 2.32 -10.64
CA ILE A 255 13.10 2.28 -9.25
C ILE A 255 14.27 2.14 -8.27
N ALA A 256 15.24 1.27 -8.56
CA ALA A 256 16.45 1.15 -7.74
C ALA A 256 17.24 2.47 -7.69
N THR A 257 17.39 3.14 -8.83
CA THR A 257 18.08 4.43 -8.95
C THR A 257 17.37 5.53 -8.14
N GLU A 258 16.04 5.61 -8.24
CA GLU A 258 15.24 6.55 -7.44
C GLU A 258 15.37 6.24 -5.93
N ILE A 259 15.33 4.98 -5.52
CA ILE A 259 15.51 4.58 -4.12
C ILE A 259 16.89 4.99 -3.61
N ILE A 260 17.96 4.76 -4.39
CA ILE A 260 19.33 5.14 -4.02
C ILE A 260 19.42 6.67 -3.85
N ALA A 261 18.91 7.45 -4.81
CA ALA A 261 18.91 8.92 -4.73
C ALA A 261 18.15 9.43 -3.50
N LEU A 262 16.94 8.90 -3.25
CA LEU A 262 16.12 9.27 -2.10
C LEU A 262 16.77 8.86 -0.77
N SER A 263 17.44 7.70 -0.72
CA SER A 263 18.16 7.24 0.47
C SER A 263 19.36 8.13 0.82
N ALA A 264 19.99 8.75 -0.19
CA ALA A 264 21.01 9.78 -0.03
C ALA A 264 20.42 11.15 0.37
N GLY A 265 19.09 11.31 0.29
CA GLY A 265 18.41 12.58 0.54
C GLY A 265 18.48 13.55 -0.65
N ALA A 266 18.83 13.06 -1.84
CA ALA A 266 18.81 13.80 -3.09
C ALA A 266 17.41 13.70 -3.73
N SER A 267 17.07 14.68 -4.56
CA SER A 267 15.93 14.55 -5.47
C SER A 267 16.28 13.51 -6.54
N PRO A 268 15.32 12.69 -6.99
CA PRO A 268 15.56 11.81 -8.13
C PRO A 268 15.99 12.65 -9.34
N PRO A 269 16.96 12.17 -10.15
CA PRO A 269 17.43 12.91 -11.31
C PRO A 269 16.25 13.22 -12.25
N PRO A 270 16.16 14.43 -12.82
CA PRO A 270 15.14 14.74 -13.81
C PRO A 270 15.29 13.80 -14.99
N GLU A 271 14.15 13.47 -15.59
CA GLU A 271 14.03 12.46 -16.61
C GLU A 271 15.02 12.72 -17.76
N ALA A 272 15.91 11.75 -18.04
CA ALA A 272 16.49 11.65 -19.37
C ALA A 272 15.35 11.16 -20.27
N SER A 273 14.67 12.10 -20.90
CA SER A 273 13.52 11.89 -21.78
C SER A 273 13.81 10.85 -22.87
N SER A 274 13.38 9.61 -22.68
CA SER A 274 13.24 8.62 -23.75
C SER A 274 11.79 8.25 -24.03
N HIS A 275 10.88 8.47 -23.07
CA HIS A 275 9.45 8.28 -23.23
C HIS A 275 8.74 9.59 -22.87
N GLY A 276 8.09 10.21 -23.87
CA GLY A 276 7.31 11.42 -23.69
C GLY A 276 6.14 11.24 -22.71
N PRO A 277 5.40 12.32 -22.39
CA PRO A 277 4.27 12.26 -21.47
C PRO A 277 3.30 11.14 -21.86
N CYS A 278 2.68 10.51 -20.85
CA CYS A 278 1.70 9.43 -21.02
C CYS A 278 0.71 9.72 -22.16
N ALA A 279 0.38 10.98 -22.42
CA ALA A 279 -0.49 11.51 -23.46
C ALA A 279 -0.21 11.04 -24.91
N GLN A 280 1.00 10.59 -25.26
CA GLN A 280 1.34 10.26 -26.66
C GLN A 280 1.89 8.84 -26.87
N SER A 281 1.75 7.93 -25.90
CA SER A 281 2.26 6.56 -26.04
C SER A 281 1.30 5.65 -26.81
N PRO A 282 1.70 5.08 -27.98
CA PRO A 282 0.88 4.14 -28.73
C PRO A 282 0.61 2.83 -27.97
N VAL A 283 1.48 2.49 -27.02
CA VAL A 283 1.33 1.32 -26.14
C VAL A 283 0.17 1.53 -25.16
N ILE A 284 0.04 2.75 -24.61
CA ILE A 284 -1.06 3.10 -23.71
C ILE A 284 -2.39 3.12 -24.47
N ASP A 285 -2.39 3.60 -25.72
CA ASP A 285 -3.60 3.55 -26.56
C ASP A 285 -4.02 2.12 -26.93
N ALA A 286 -3.06 1.23 -27.18
CA ALA A 286 -3.35 -0.19 -27.37
C ALA A 286 -3.94 -0.83 -26.10
N LEU A 287 -3.33 -0.56 -24.95
CA LEU A 287 -3.82 -1.02 -23.65
C LEU A 287 -5.26 -0.55 -23.38
N ILE A 288 -5.57 0.72 -23.64
CA ILE A 288 -6.94 1.25 -23.45
C ILE A 288 -7.94 0.48 -24.31
N ARG A 289 -7.61 0.21 -25.58
CA ARG A 289 -8.48 -0.57 -26.48
C ARG A 289 -8.69 -2.00 -25.97
N ASP A 290 -7.63 -2.66 -25.50
CA ASP A 290 -7.71 -4.02 -24.97
C ASP A 290 -8.58 -4.09 -23.71
N LEU A 291 -8.44 -3.10 -22.80
CA LEU A 291 -9.27 -2.98 -21.60
C LEU A 291 -10.75 -2.71 -21.95
N GLN A 292 -11.02 -1.84 -22.92
CA GLN A 292 -12.37 -1.59 -23.42
C GLN A 292 -12.99 -2.86 -24.02
N ALA A 293 -12.23 -3.62 -24.81
CA ALA A 293 -12.69 -4.88 -25.39
C ALA A 293 -12.97 -5.95 -24.31
N HIS A 294 -12.14 -6.02 -23.27
CA HIS A 294 -12.36 -6.91 -22.14
C HIS A 294 -13.68 -6.59 -21.41
N TRP A 295 -13.94 -5.32 -21.13
CA TRP A 295 -15.17 -4.90 -20.46
C TRP A 295 -16.42 -4.97 -21.35
N ALA A 296 -16.27 -4.80 -22.67
CA ALA A 296 -17.36 -4.99 -23.63
C ALA A 296 -17.79 -6.47 -23.72
N SER A 297 -16.83 -7.40 -23.74
CA SER A 297 -17.11 -8.85 -23.82
C SER A 297 -17.68 -9.43 -22.52
N SER A 298 -17.22 -8.96 -21.36
CA SER A 298 -17.76 -9.38 -20.05
C SER A 298 -19.18 -8.86 -19.79
N GLY A 299 -19.54 -7.69 -20.32
CA GLY A 299 -20.91 -7.14 -20.21
C GLY A 299 -22.00 -7.98 -20.88
N HIS A 300 -21.66 -8.74 -21.92
CA HIS A 300 -22.61 -9.59 -22.64
C HIS A 300 -22.92 -10.91 -21.89
N CYS A 301 -22.08 -11.32 -20.94
CA CYS A 301 -22.30 -12.55 -20.18
C CYS A 301 -23.34 -12.38 -19.05
N HIS A 302 -23.50 -11.16 -18.50
CA HIS A 302 -24.49 -10.90 -17.46
C HIS A 302 -25.86 -10.47 -18.00
N SER A 303 -25.96 -9.85 -19.18
CA SER A 303 -27.26 -9.58 -19.80
C SER A 303 -27.95 -10.84 -20.32
N ALA A 304 -27.18 -11.80 -20.86
CA ALA A 304 -27.73 -13.06 -21.38
C ALA A 304 -28.35 -13.95 -20.30
N THR A 305 -27.87 -13.87 -19.06
CA THR A 305 -28.45 -14.63 -17.93
C THR A 305 -29.67 -13.92 -17.34
N GLY A 306 -29.71 -12.58 -17.34
CA GLY A 306 -30.88 -11.80 -16.95
C GLY A 306 -32.05 -11.89 -17.93
N GLU A 307 -31.78 -11.81 -19.24
CA GLU A 307 -32.82 -11.96 -20.28
C GLU A 307 -33.28 -13.42 -20.43
N ALA A 308 -32.39 -14.42 -20.28
CA ALA A 308 -32.80 -15.82 -20.27
C ALA A 308 -33.62 -16.17 -19.01
N ALA A 309 -33.31 -15.58 -17.84
CA ALA A 309 -34.12 -15.75 -16.64
C ALA A 309 -35.49 -15.05 -16.77
N LEU A 310 -35.55 -13.82 -17.32
CA LEU A 310 -36.82 -13.14 -17.59
C LEU A 310 -37.64 -13.81 -18.70
N ALA A 311 -36.99 -14.43 -19.69
CA ALA A 311 -37.65 -15.20 -20.74
C ALA A 311 -38.16 -16.55 -20.21
N ALA A 312 -37.44 -17.21 -19.30
CA ALA A 312 -37.90 -18.42 -18.62
C ALA A 312 -39.06 -18.13 -17.66
N GLU A 313 -39.05 -16.98 -16.97
CA GLU A 313 -40.14 -16.54 -16.09
C GLU A 313 -41.39 -16.10 -16.89
N LYS A 314 -41.22 -15.48 -18.06
CA LYS A 314 -42.34 -15.21 -19.00
C LYS A 314 -42.85 -16.46 -19.72
N ALA A 315 -42.00 -17.45 -19.99
CA ALA A 315 -42.42 -18.71 -20.60
C ALA A 315 -43.14 -19.64 -19.60
N GLY A 316 -42.77 -19.60 -18.31
CA GLY A 316 -43.42 -20.37 -17.25
C GLY A 316 -44.75 -19.80 -16.75
N SER A 317 -45.04 -18.52 -17.04
CA SER A 317 -46.26 -17.83 -16.57
C SER A 317 -47.42 -17.87 -17.57
N ASN A 318 -47.25 -18.51 -18.73
CA ASN A 318 -48.29 -18.58 -19.79
C ASN A 318 -48.97 -19.95 -19.93
N GLU A 319 -48.72 -20.91 -19.03
CA GLU A 319 -49.42 -22.21 -18.98
C GLU A 319 -50.30 -22.39 -17.72
N ILE A 320 -50.95 -21.33 -17.25
CA ILE A 320 -52.08 -21.48 -16.31
C ILE A 320 -53.30 -20.77 -16.88
N GLY A 321 -53.90 -21.42 -17.88
CA GLY A 321 -55.18 -21.09 -18.48
C GLY A 321 -56.10 -22.30 -18.51
N LEU A 322 -56.77 -22.54 -17.37
CA LEU A 322 -58.08 -23.22 -17.19
C LEU A 322 -58.59 -24.19 -18.26
N GLY A 323 -58.70 -25.48 -17.88
CA GLY A 323 -59.59 -26.47 -18.51
C GLY A 323 -60.30 -27.29 -17.44
N GLY A 324 -61.62 -27.12 -17.34
CA GLY A 324 -62.47 -27.49 -16.21
C GLY A 324 -62.69 -28.99 -15.97
N ILE A 325 -63.12 -29.29 -14.74
CA ILE A 325 -63.65 -30.60 -14.36
C ILE A 325 -64.95 -30.36 -13.57
N HIS A 326 -66.08 -30.50 -14.27
CA HIS A 326 -67.40 -30.67 -13.67
C HIS A 326 -68.19 -31.69 -14.51
N GLY A 327 -68.68 -32.75 -13.86
CA GLY A 327 -69.49 -33.82 -14.43
C GLY A 327 -69.09 -35.17 -13.80
N GLU A 328 -69.67 -35.64 -12.69
CA GLU A 328 -71.00 -36.27 -12.48
C GLU A 328 -70.90 -37.81 -12.45
N ARG A 329 -71.28 -38.40 -11.29
CA ARG A 329 -71.89 -39.75 -11.02
C ARG A 329 -71.21 -41.02 -11.58
N ASP A 330 -71.01 -42.11 -10.85
CA ASP A 330 -71.94 -42.90 -10.02
C ASP A 330 -71.17 -43.93 -9.15
N ALA A 331 -71.88 -44.40 -8.12
CA ALA A 331 -71.64 -45.55 -7.20
C ALA A 331 -70.77 -45.31 -5.95
#